data_AF-A0A651I214-F1
#
_entry.id   AF-A0A651I214-F1
#
_cell.length_a   1.000
_cell.length_b   1.000
_cell.length_c   1.000
_cell.angle_alpha   90.00
_cell.angle_beta   90.00
_cell.angle_gamma   90.00
#
_symmetry.space_group_name_H-M   'P 1'
#
loop_
_entity.id
_entity.type
_entity.pdbx_description
1 polymer ?
#
loop_
_entity_poly.entity_id
_entity_poly.type
_entity_poly.pdbx_seq_one_letter_code
_entity_poly.pdbx_strand_id
1 'polypeptide(L)' 'MSPNKKATFALLGFILMALGFLSLVFGAIGIRFMFLGFLDALPPLGTLLVHLVMLFGGIVIMYISLTDWKEDELR' A
#
# COMPACT_ATOMS: atom_id res chain seq x y z
N MET A 1 0.72 -15.35 -23.45
CA MET A 1 -0.68 -14.99 -23.14
C MET A 1 -0.74 -14.62 -21.66
N SER A 2 -0.73 -13.30 -21.38
CA SER A 2 -0.70 -12.59 -20.09
C SER A 2 0.14 -13.15 -18.91
N PRO A 3 1.41 -12.74 -18.75
CA PRO A 3 2.09 -12.74 -17.44
C PRO A 3 1.45 -11.79 -16.40
N ASN A 4 0.24 -11.29 -16.66
CA ASN A 4 -0.16 -9.93 -16.31
C ASN A 4 -1.16 -9.81 -15.15
N LYS A 5 -1.40 -10.85 -14.36
CA LYS A 5 -2.29 -10.74 -13.20
C LYS A 5 -1.50 -10.72 -11.90
N LYS A 6 -0.72 -11.77 -11.62
CA LYS A 6 0.06 -11.89 -10.38
C LYS A 6 1.14 -10.81 -10.25
N ALA A 7 1.92 -10.58 -11.31
CA ALA A 7 2.92 -9.49 -11.34
C ALA A 7 2.27 -8.11 -11.18
N THR A 8 1.08 -7.91 -11.74
CA THR A 8 0.30 -6.68 -11.57
C THR A 8 -0.20 -6.51 -10.14
N PHE A 9 -0.64 -7.57 -9.46
CA PHE A 9 -1.00 -7.51 -8.04
C PHE A 9 0.20 -7.21 -7.14
N ALA A 10 1.37 -7.79 -7.44
CA ALA A 10 2.60 -7.47 -6.72
C ALA A 10 3.02 -6.01 -6.89
N LEU A 11 2.99 -5.50 -8.13
CA LEU A 11 3.24 -4.09 -8.44
C LEU A 11 2.22 -3.16 -7.76
N LEU A 12 0.94 -3.54 -7.77
CA LEU A 12 -0.12 -2.78 -7.11
C LEU A 12 0.11 -2.73 -5.58
N GLY A 13 0.46 -3.86 -4.97
CA GLY A 13 0.80 -3.94 -3.55
C GLY A 13 2.04 -3.10 -3.20
N PHE A 14 3.06 -3.12 -4.06
CA PHE A 14 4.26 -2.31 -3.92
C PHE A 14 3.95 -0.81 -3.99
N ILE A 15 3.16 -0.37 -4.98
CA ILE A 15 2.74 1.03 -5.11
C ILE A 15 1.91 1.45 -3.90
N LEU A 16 0.97 0.63 -3.46
CA LEU A 16 0.12 0.94 -2.30
C LEU A 16 0.94 1.07 -1.02
N MET A 17 1.90 0.16 -0.80
CA MET A 17 2.84 0.21 0.31
C MET A 17 3.71 1.47 0.25
N ALA A 18 4.30 1.76 -0.91
CA ALA A 18 5.13 2.93 -1.11
C ALA A 18 4.35 4.22 -0.86
N LEU A 19 3.10 4.31 -1.34
CA LEU A 19 2.23 5.45 -1.13
C LEU A 19 1.83 5.62 0.34
N GLY A 20 1.47 4.52 1.02
CA GLY A 20 1.17 4.52 2.45
C GLY A 20 2.36 4.95 3.30
N PHE A 21 3.56 4.44 2.98
CA PHE A 21 4.80 4.82 3.65
C PHE A 21 5.15 6.29 3.41
N LEU A 22 5.12 6.75 2.17
CA LEU A 22 5.44 8.13 1.81
C LEU A 22 4.45 9.11 2.47
N SER A 23 3.19 8.71 2.58
CA SER A 23 2.16 9.51 3.24
C SER A 23 2.35 9.59 4.76
N LEU A 24 2.85 8.53 5.42
CA LEU A 24 3.26 8.60 6.83
C LEU A 24 4.46 9.55 7.02
N VAL A 25 5.47 9.45 6.16
CA VAL A 25 6.67 10.31 6.21
C VAL A 25 6.29 11.77 5.98
N PHE A 26 5.48 12.06 4.95
CA PHE A 26 5.03 13.42 4.64
C PHE A 26 4.10 13.96 5.73
N GLY A 27 3.20 13.13 6.26
CA GLY A 27 2.37 13.49 7.41
C GLY A 27 3.19 13.87 8.65
N ALA A 28 4.33 13.20 8.88
CA ALA A 28 5.22 13.51 9.99
C ALA A 28 5.89 14.90 9.86
N ILE A 29 6.13 15.37 8.63
CA ILE A 29 6.67 16.71 8.34
C ILE A 29 5.59 17.75 8.02
N GLY A 30 4.30 17.39 8.17
CA GLY A 30 3.16 18.29 7.94
C GLY A 30 2.75 18.46 6.48
N ILE A 31 3.35 17.71 5.56
CA ILE A 31 2.99 17.70 4.14
C ILE A 31 1.84 16.72 3.91
N ARG A 32 0.83 17.13 3.15
CA ARG A 32 -0.36 16.32 2.84
C ARG A 32 -0.48 16.09 1.34
N PHE A 33 -0.74 14.86 0.94
CA PHE A 33 -1.04 14.54 -0.45
C PHE A 33 -2.43 15.06 -0.83
N MET A 34 -2.54 15.77 -1.95
CA MET A 34 -3.81 16.31 -2.44
C MET A 34 -4.86 15.22 -2.71
N PHE A 35 -4.43 14.02 -3.14
CA PHE A 35 -5.29 12.84 -3.32
C PHE A 35 -5.86 12.30 -2.00
N LEU A 36 -5.13 12.48 -0.90
CA LEU A 36 -5.53 12.07 0.45
C LEU A 36 -6.21 13.22 1.22
N GLY A 37 -6.55 14.33 0.55
CA GLY A 37 -7.24 15.46 1.18
C GLY A 37 -8.61 15.11 1.79
N PHE A 38 -9.22 13.99 1.38
CA PHE A 38 -10.42 13.46 2.06
C PHE A 38 -10.14 13.05 3.52
N LEU A 39 -8.88 12.76 3.87
CA LEU A 39 -8.46 12.48 5.25
C LEU A 39 -8.38 13.74 6.12
N ASP A 40 -8.41 14.94 5.52
CA ASP A 40 -8.43 16.19 6.29
C ASP A 40 -9.78 16.40 7.00
N ALA A 41 -10.84 15.73 6.54
CA ALA A 41 -12.14 15.71 7.20
C ALA A 41 -12.18 14.79 8.43
N LEU A 42 -11.18 13.92 8.61
CA LEU A 42 -11.10 12.99 9.73
C LEU A 42 -10.33 13.59 10.91
N PRO A 43 -10.65 13.19 12.14
CA PRO A 43 -9.84 13.55 13.30
C PRO A 43 -8.42 12.94 13.17
N PRO A 44 -7.40 13.52 13.81
CA PRO A 44 -6.00 13.12 13.64
C PRO A 44 -5.74 11.62 13.86
N LEU A 45 -6.44 11.00 14.82
CA LEU A 45 -6.37 9.56 15.08
C LEU A 45 -6.94 8.73 13.92
N GLY A 46 -8.04 9.18 13.30
CA GLY A 46 -8.64 8.54 12.14
C GLY A 46 -7.72 8.62 10.92
N THR A 47 -7.10 9.79 10.70
CA THR A 47 -6.10 9.97 9.65
C THR A 47 -4.91 9.02 9.84
N LEU A 48 -4.38 8.89 11.05
CA LEU A 48 -3.27 7.98 11.36
C LEU A 48 -3.66 6.51 11.10
N LEU A 49 -4.85 6.08 11.53
CA LEU A 49 -5.35 4.72 11.28
C LEU A 49 -5.45 4.39 9.78
N VAL A 50 -5.95 5.32 8.96
CA VAL A 50 -6.02 5.08 7.51
C VAL A 50 -4.62 4.91 6.91
N HIS A 51 -3.66 5.73 7.34
CA HIS A 51 -2.27 5.58 6.90
C HIS A 51 -1.67 4.23 7.28
N LEU A 52 -1.92 3.76 8.51
CA LEU A 52 -1.50 2.42 8.96
C LEU A 52 -2.13 1.32 8.11
N VAL A 53 -3.43 1.41 7.82
CA VAL A 53 -4.11 0.43 6.97
C VAL A 53 -3.56 0.44 5.55
N MET A 54 -3.23 1.60 4.97
CA MET A 54 -2.59 1.66 3.65
C MET A 54 -1.20 1.03 3.67
N LEU A 55 -0.40 1.29 4.71
CA LEU A 55 0.93 0.70 4.88
C LEU A 55 0.85 -0.83 5.01
N PHE A 56 0.13 -1.32 6.02
CA PHE A 56 0.01 -2.74 6.31
C PHE A 56 -0.78 -3.49 5.23
N GLY A 57 -1.81 -2.87 4.66
CA GLY A 57 -2.56 -3.42 3.54
C GLY A 57 -1.67 -3.63 2.32
N GLY A 58 -0.82 -2.65 1.98
CA GLY A 58 0.19 -2.81 0.92
C GLY A 58 1.16 -3.96 1.19
N ILE A 59 1.67 -4.06 2.42
CA ILE A 59 2.57 -5.16 2.84
C ILE A 59 1.88 -6.53 2.71
N VAL A 60 0.63 -6.66 3.16
CA VAL A 60 -0.13 -7.92 3.08
C VAL A 60 -0.34 -8.35 1.63
N ILE A 61 -0.75 -7.42 0.76
CA ILE A 61 -0.95 -7.71 -0.68
C ILE A 61 0.36 -8.15 -1.33
N MET A 62 1.46 -7.46 -1.01
CA MET A 62 2.78 -7.81 -1.52
C MET A 62 3.23 -9.19 -1.03
N TYR A 63 3.05 -9.49 0.26
CA TYR A 63 3.43 -10.77 0.85
C TYR A 63 2.68 -11.93 0.20
N ILE A 64 1.34 -11.82 0.09
CA ILE A 64 0.52 -12.86 -0.56
C ILE A 64 0.98 -13.05 -2.01
N SER A 65 1.20 -11.96 -2.76
CA SER A 65 1.64 -12.03 -4.15
C SER A 65 3.01 -12.69 -4.31
N LEU A 66 3.92 -12.49 -3.35
CA LEU A 66 5.26 -13.08 -3.36
C LEU A 66 5.25 -14.56 -2.96
N THR A 67 4.43 -14.95 -1.98
CA THR A 67 4.25 -16.35 -1.60
C THR A 67 3.66 -17.17 -2.74
N ASP A 68 2.66 -16.63 -3.44
CA ASP A 68 2.04 -17.26 -4.61
C ASP A 68 3.05 -17.53 -5.73
N TRP A 69 3.99 -16.62 -5.98
CA TRP A 69 5.07 -16.81 -6.95
C TRP A 69 5.95 -18.01 -6.58
N LYS A 70 6.34 -18.10 -5.31
CA LYS A 70 7.26 -19.15 -4.84
C LYS A 70 6.63 -20.55 -4.93
N GLU A 71 5.30 -20.63 -4.85
CA GLU A 71 4.56 -21.89 -4.95
C GLU A 71 4.40 -22.35 -6.41
N ASP A 72 4.21 -21.41 -7.35
CA ASP A 72 4.18 -21.72 -8.80
C ASP A 72 5.53 -22.20 -9.33
N GLU A 73 6.66 -21.74 -8.77
CA GLU A 73 8.02 -22.11 -9.19
C GLU A 73 8.46 -23.50 -8.68
N LEU A 74 7.76 -24.05 -7.67
CA LEU A 74 8.03 -25.37 -7.08
C LEU A 74 7.19 -26.51 -7.70
N ARG A 75 6.34 -26.22 -8.69
CA ARG A 75 5.48 -27.18 -9.41
C ARG A 75 5.94 -27.40 -10.85
#